data_AF-A0A4Y2KZE7-F1
#
_entry.id   AF-A0A4Y2KZE7-F1
#
_cell.length_a   1.000
_cell.length_b   1.000
_cell.length_c   1.000
_cell.angle_alpha   90.00
_cell.angle_beta   90.00
_cell.angle_gamma   90.00
#
_symmetry.space_group_name_H-M   'P 1'
#
loop_
_entity.id
_entity.type
_entity.pdbx_description
1 polymer ?
#
loop_
_entity_poly.entity_id
_entity_poly.type
_entity_poly.pdbx_seq_one_letter_code
_entity_poly.pdbx_strand_id
1 'polypeptide(L)'
;ECVPGKYIEVHFVNTNYVLSTLLTCFKPFLDESVRKILYFHSAVEELLNYFPRSTLPIKYGGTLTDYYLTDYLKRANEEQGDFPAGGLKNLF
;
A
#
# COMPACT_ATOMS: atom_id res chain seq x y z
N GLU A 1 -7.89 11.03 -15.44
CA GLU A 1 -7.47 11.54 -14.12
C GLU A 1 -6.09 10.99 -13.83
N CYS A 2 -5.12 11.86 -13.59
CA CYS A 2 -3.73 11.49 -13.34
C CYS A 2 -3.45 11.76 -11.86
N VAL A 3 -3.07 10.73 -11.11
CA VAL A 3 -2.49 10.95 -9.78
C VAL A 3 -1.08 11.50 -10.01
N PRO A 4 -0.74 12.72 -9.55
CA PRO A 4 0.60 13.28 -9.70
C PRO A 4 1.55 12.61 -8.71
N GLY A 5 1.89 11.35 -8.99
CA GLY A 5 2.75 10.52 -8.14
C GLY A 5 3.45 9.45 -8.96
N LYS A 6 4.74 9.25 -8.71
CA LYS A 6 5.50 8.14 -9.29
C LYS A 6 5.49 6.98 -8.31
N TYR A 7 4.84 5.89 -8.68
CA TYR A 7 4.95 4.64 -7.94
C TYR A 7 6.36 4.08 -8.12
N ILE A 8 7.04 3.84 -7.00
CA ILE A 8 8.40 3.29 -6.99
C ILE A 8 8.32 1.77 -6.80
N GLU A 9 7.64 1.30 -5.76
CA GLU A 9 7.45 -0.12 -5.48
C GLU A 9 6.05 -0.36 -4.89
N VAL A 10 5.42 -1.46 -5.27
CA VAL A 10 4.10 -1.88 -4.83
C VAL A 10 4.19 -3.33 -4.36
N HIS A 11 3.92 -3.55 -3.08
CA HIS A 11 4.04 -4.85 -2.42
C HIS A 11 2.66 -5.38 -2.04
N PHE A 12 2.24 -6.46 -2.67
CA PHE A 12 1.04 -7.19 -2.29
C PHE A 12 1.42 -8.28 -1.28
N VAL A 13 0.89 -8.16 -0.06
CA VAL A 13 1.13 -9.13 1.03
C VAL A 13 -0.08 -9.99 1.29
N ASN A 14 0.14 -11.17 1.89
CA ASN A 14 -0.91 -12.14 2.21
C ASN A 14 -1.69 -12.57 0.95
N THR A 15 -0.99 -12.68 -0.18
CA THR A 15 -1.60 -13.21 -1.40
C THR A 15 -1.77 -14.72 -1.24
N ASN A 16 -3.01 -15.20 -1.29
CA ASN A 16 -3.26 -16.64 -1.31
C ASN A 16 -2.68 -17.27 -2.59
N TYR A 17 -2.45 -18.58 -2.57
CA TYR A 17 -1.83 -19.30 -3.68
C TYR A 17 -2.55 -19.08 -5.02
N VAL A 18 -3.88 -19.05 -5.02
CA VAL A 18 -4.68 -18.85 -6.23
C VAL A 18 -4.45 -17.45 -6.82
N LEU A 19 -4.43 -16.43 -5.98
CA LEU A 19 -4.24 -15.04 -6.38
C LEU A 19 -2.80 -14.80 -6.85
N SER A 20 -1.80 -15.39 -6.19
CA SER A 20 -0.40 -15.25 -6.62
C SER A 20 -0.15 -15.90 -7.98
N THR A 21 -0.73 -17.07 -8.24
CA THR A 21 -0.70 -17.71 -9.56
C THR A 21 -1.40 -16.83 -10.60
N LEU A 22 -2.60 -16.34 -10.30
CA LEU A 22 -3.36 -15.48 -11.22
C LEU A 22 -2.57 -14.22 -11.60
N LEU A 23 -2.00 -13.52 -10.61
CA LEU A 23 -1.20 -12.31 -10.83
C LEU A 23 0.10 -12.60 -11.58
N THR A 24 0.70 -13.78 -11.37
CA THR A 24 1.86 -14.24 -12.16
C THR A 24 1.49 -14.53 -13.61
N CYS A 25 0.31 -15.08 -13.87
CA CYS A 25 -0.22 -15.25 -15.22
C CYS A 25 -0.56 -13.91 -15.88
N PHE A 26 -1.02 -12.91 -15.11
CA PHE A 26 -1.30 -11.57 -15.62
C PHE A 26 -0.07 -10.70 -15.83
N LYS A 27 1.04 -10.99 -15.13
CA LYS A 27 2.32 -10.27 -15.22
C LYS A 27 2.80 -9.99 -16.66
N PRO A 28 2.79 -10.94 -17.62
CA PRO A 28 3.22 -10.66 -19.01
C PRO A 28 2.38 -9.63 -19.76
N PHE A 29 1.13 -9.38 -19.36
CA PHE A 29 0.25 -8.39 -19.98
C PHE A 29 0.47 -6.95 -19.47
N LEU A 30 1.28 -6.80 -18.42
CA LEU A 30 1.64 -5.48 -17.86
C LEU A 30 2.87 -4.93 -18.57
N ASP A 31 2.93 -3.61 -18.74
CA ASP A 31 4.11 -2.93 -19.25
C ASP A 31 5.35 -3.20 -18.38
N GLU A 32 6.53 -3.13 -19.00
CA GLU A 32 7.80 -3.40 -18.31
C GLU A 32 8.03 -2.49 -17.11
N SER A 33 7.60 -1.22 -17.21
CA SER A 33 7.64 -0.25 -16.11
C SER A 33 6.83 -0.72 -14.90
N VAL A 34 5.64 -1.27 -15.12
CA VAL A 34 4.78 -1.80 -14.06
C VAL A 34 5.34 -3.11 -13.50
N ARG A 35 5.80 -4.02 -14.37
CA ARG A 35 6.38 -5.30 -13.94
C ARG A 35 7.58 -5.15 -12.99
N LYS A 36 8.38 -4.10 -13.17
CA LYS A 36 9.57 -3.80 -12.35
C LYS A 36 9.24 -3.32 -10.93
N ILE A 37 8.05 -2.78 -10.73
CA ILE A 37 7.65 -2.20 -9.44
C ILE A 37 6.69 -3.10 -8.65
N LEU A 38 6.16 -4.16 -9.26
CA LEU A 38 5.19 -5.07 -8.63
C LEU A 38 5.84 -6.28 -7.97
N TYR A 39 5.69 -6.37 -6.64
CA TYR A 39 6.14 -7.47 -5.81
C TYR A 39 4.95 -8.16 -5.15
N PHE A 40 4.97 -9.50 -5.15
CA PHE A 40 3.93 -10.33 -4.53
C PHE A 40 4.58 -11.19 -3.46
N HIS A 41 4.07 -11.11 -2.24
CA HIS A 41 4.56 -11.81 -1.07
C HIS A 41 3.49 -12.76 -0.56
N SER A 42 3.92 -14.00 -0.31
CA SER A 42 3.06 -15.03 0.26
C SER A 42 2.93 -14.84 1.78
N ALA A 43 4.03 -14.49 2.43
CA ALA A 43 4.12 -14.25 3.86
C ALA A 43 4.45 -12.77 4.15
N VAL A 44 3.99 -12.27 5.29
CA VAL A 44 4.17 -10.85 5.66
C VAL A 44 5.61 -10.56 6.05
N GLU A 45 6.30 -11.55 6.59
CA GLU A 45 7.70 -11.51 7.02
C GLU A 45 8.65 -11.21 5.85
N GLU A 46 8.26 -11.55 4.62
CA GLU A 46 9.02 -11.23 3.42
C GLU A 46 9.19 -9.71 3.22
N LEU A 47 8.29 -8.88 3.76
CA LEU A 47 8.43 -7.42 3.73
C LEU A 47 9.72 -6.94 4.42
N LEU A 48 10.22 -7.68 5.41
CA LEU A 48 11.44 -7.33 6.13
C LEU A 48 12.69 -7.38 5.25
N ASN A 49 12.61 -8.03 4.08
CA ASN A 49 13.69 -8.04 3.09
C ASN A 49 13.73 -6.74 2.26
N TYR A 50 12.64 -5.99 2.23
CA TYR A 50 12.50 -4.74 1.46
C TYR A 50 12.50 -3.51 2.36
N PHE A 51 11.92 -3.62 3.55
CA PHE A 51 11.77 -2.52 4.49
C PHE A 51 12.42 -2.86 5.83
N PRO A 52 13.14 -1.91 6.45
CA PRO A 52 13.67 -2.11 7.79
C PRO A 52 12.53 -2.28 8.81
N ARG A 53 12.80 -3.05 9.88
CA ARG A 53 11.80 -3.30 10.95
C ARG A 53 11.23 -2.01 11.55
N SER A 54 12.04 -0.94 11.63
CA SER A 54 11.65 0.34 12.22
C SER A 54 10.55 1.07 11.45
N THR A 55 10.38 0.81 10.15
CA THR A 55 9.36 1.50 9.33
C THR A 55 8.06 0.72 9.24
N LEU A 56 8.08 -0.58 9.55
CA LEU A 56 6.92 -1.44 9.47
C LEU A 56 6.13 -1.46 10.80
N PRO A 57 4.79 -1.39 10.74
CA PRO A 57 3.93 -1.64 11.88
C PRO A 57 4.22 -2.96 12.59
N ILE A 58 4.00 -3.01 13.90
CA ILE A 58 4.14 -4.25 14.71
C ILE A 58 3.31 -5.40 14.12
N LYS A 59 2.10 -5.11 13.64
CA LYS A 59 1.21 -6.10 12.97
C LYS A 59 1.81 -6.77 11.74
N TYR A 60 2.85 -6.17 11.14
CA TYR A 60 3.56 -6.71 9.98
C TYR A 60 4.99 -7.17 10.33
N GLY A 61 5.27 -7.42 11.61
CA GLY A 61 6.57 -7.92 12.07
C GLY A 61 7.65 -6.85 12.27
N GLY A 62 7.29 -5.56 12.17
CA GLY A 62 8.18 -4.44 12.47
C GLY A 62 8.11 -3.97 13.92
N THR A 63 8.62 -2.78 14.19
CA THR A 63 8.69 -2.16 15.53
C THR A 63 7.96 -0.83 15.59
N LEU A 64 7.28 -0.40 14.51
CA LEU A 64 6.53 0.85 14.49
C LEU A 64 5.20 0.68 15.24
N THR A 65 5.09 1.32 16.41
CA THR A 65 3.90 1.28 17.26
C THR A 65 2.90 2.35 16.87
N ASP A 66 3.38 3.57 16.62
CA ASP A 66 2.55 4.74 16.30
C ASP A 66 2.54 5.00 14.79
N TYR A 67 1.81 4.15 14.06
CA TYR A 67 1.62 4.29 12.61
C TYR A 67 0.24 4.82 12.24
N TYR A 68 -0.65 4.98 13.21
CA TYR A 68 -1.98 5.52 12.98
C TYR A 68 -1.87 7.04 12.85
N LEU A 69 -1.92 7.50 11.60
CA LEU A 69 -1.86 8.92 11.26
C LEU A 69 -3.19 9.64 11.54
N THR A 70 -3.97 9.19 12.54
CA THR A 70 -5.35 9.65 12.79
C THR A 70 -5.42 11.16 13.03
N ASP A 71 -4.46 11.73 13.76
CA ASP A 71 -4.48 13.16 14.08
C ASP A 71 -4.21 14.03 12.85
N TYR A 72 -3.33 13.59 11.97
CA TYR A 72 -3.08 14.28 10.70
C TYR A 72 -4.21 14.05 9.71
N LEU A 73 -4.79 12.85 9.63
CA LEU A 73 -5.93 12.57 8.75
C LEU A 73 -7.15 13.41 9.12
N LYS A 74 -7.42 13.58 10.43
CA LYS A 74 -8.46 14.49 10.93
C LYS A 74 -8.21 15.92 10.50
N ARG A 75 -7.00 16.44 10.73
CA ARG A 75 -6.63 17.80 10.32
C ARG A 75 -6.75 18.01 8.81
N ALA A 76 -6.26 17.06 8.02
CA ALA A 76 -6.34 17.13 6.56
C ALA A 76 -7.80 17.09 6.08
N ASN A 77 -8.67 16.31 6.73
CA ASN A 77 -10.10 16.30 6.45
C ASN A 77 -10.75 17.65 6.79
N GLU A 78 -10.48 18.21 7.97
CA GLU A 78 -11.00 19.51 8.39
C GLU A 78 -10.58 20.63 7.41
N GLU A 79 -9.31 20.65 6.99
CA GLU A 79 -8.77 21.62 6.03
C GLU A 79 -9.42 21.50 4.64
N GLN A 80 -9.85 20.29 4.24
CA GLN A 80 -10.50 20.03 2.96
C GLN A 80 -12.03 19.93 3.03
N GLY A 81 -12.62 20.31 4.16
CA GLY A 81 -14.06 20.42 4.35
C GLY A 81 -14.79 19.08 4.58
N ASP A 82 -14.10 18.04 5.05
CA ASP A 82 -14.60 16.69 5.29
C ASP A 82 -15.08 15.89 4.06
N PHE A 83 -14.91 16.42 2.85
CA PHE A 83 -15.35 15.74 1.62
C PHE A 83 -14.18 15.59 0.63
N PRO A 84 -13.95 14.41 0.06
CA PRO A 84 -13.18 14.31 -1.18
C PRO A 84 -13.96 15.01 -2.30
N ALA A 85 -13.26 15.54 -3.31
CA ALA A 85 -13.89 16.23 -4.43
C ALA A 85 -15.01 15.37 -5.08
N GLY A 86 -16.27 15.75 -4.85
CA GLY A 86 -17.45 15.04 -5.36
C GLY A 86 -17.81 13.73 -4.64
N GLY A 87 -17.19 13.43 -3.49
CA GLY A 87 -17.36 12.17 -2.75
C GLY A 87 -18.20 12.29 -1.46
N LEU A 88 -18.38 11.15 -0.80
CA LEU A 88 -19.05 11.04 0.50
C LEU A 88 -18.20 11.64 1.63
N LYS A 89 -18.84 12.01 2.74
CA LYS A 89 -18.15 12.55 3.91
C LYS A 89 -17.10 11.55 4.42
N ASN A 90 -15.88 12.02 4.63
CA ASN A 90 -14.82 11.24 5.26
C ASN A 90 -15.20 10.95 6.72
N LEU A 91 -15.06 9.68 7.12
CA LEU A 91 -15.43 9.19 8.45
C LEU A 91 -14.30 9.30 9.49
N PHE A 92 -13.16 9.87 9.11
CA PHE A 92 -11.92 9.87 9.87
C PHE A 92 -11.65 11.22 10.53
#